data_AF-A0A6N7HTU3-F1
#
_entry.id   AF-A0A6N7HTU3-F1
#
_cell.length_a   1.000
_cell.length_b   1.000
_cell.length_c   1.000
_cell.angle_alpha   90.00
_cell.angle_beta   90.00
_cell.angle_gamma   90.00
#
_symmetry.space_group_name_H-M   'P 1'
#
loop_
_entity.id
_entity.type
_entity.pdbx_description
1 polymer ?
#
loop_
_entity_poly.entity_id
_entity_poly.type
_entity_poly.pdbx_seq_one_letter_code
_entity_poly.pdbx_strand_id
1 'polypeptide(L)'
;MLLAAPVGPTTDLLGHLDRHGVRLRALHEQLDTAEHGEHLLRVIHGLIEARRIFQSEATKDGLAAAVAAGRTPGRRPGSPLPTHEQEELAHQLQATGRSVTEIANLLGVSRAAMYRARSPSRPPTTGEDSAP
;
A
#
# COMPACT_ATOMS: atom_id res chain seq x y z
N MET A 1 -20.41 12.32 7.92
CA MET A 1 -19.35 11.29 7.85
C MET A 1 -19.28 10.79 6.41
N LEU A 2 -18.60 11.52 5.52
CA LEU A 2 -18.47 11.19 4.10
C LEU A 2 -17.32 10.19 3.93
N LEU A 3 -17.66 8.93 3.68
CA LEU A 3 -16.72 7.88 3.33
C LEU A 3 -16.19 8.16 1.90
N ALA A 4 -15.06 8.85 1.80
CA ALA A 4 -14.28 8.90 0.58
C ALA A 4 -13.57 7.56 0.40
N ALA A 5 -14.22 6.61 -0.29
CA ALA A 5 -13.51 5.46 -0.82
C ALA A 5 -12.51 5.95 -1.89
N PRO A 6 -11.24 5.50 -1.88
CA PRO A 6 -10.32 5.78 -2.96
C PRO A 6 -10.81 5.04 -4.19
N VAL A 7 -11.46 5.77 -5.10
CA VAL A 7 -11.60 5.32 -6.49
C VAL A 7 -10.16 5.09 -6.98
N GLY A 8 -9.89 3.92 -7.55
CA GLY A 8 -8.58 3.56 -8.12
C GLY A 8 -8.16 4.52 -9.25
N PRO A 9 -7.23 4.15 -10.17
CA PRO A 9 -6.85 5.01 -11.28
C PRO A 9 -8.01 5.14 -12.28
N THR A 10 -9.07 5.85 -11.88
CA THR A 10 -10.04 6.45 -12.77
C THR A 10 -9.27 7.60 -13.37
N THR A 11 -8.57 7.21 -14.42
CA THR A 11 -7.85 8.03 -15.37
C THR A 11 -8.51 9.38 -15.50
N ASP A 12 -7.69 10.42 -15.46
CA ASP A 12 -8.03 11.76 -15.90
C ASP A 12 -8.64 11.69 -17.31
N LEU A 13 -9.96 11.45 -17.35
CA LEU A 13 -10.71 11.19 -18.56
C LEU A 13 -10.75 12.44 -19.42
N LEU A 14 -10.86 13.61 -18.77
CA LEU A 14 -10.83 14.89 -19.45
C LEU A 14 -9.49 15.13 -20.13
N GLY A 15 -8.37 14.95 -19.42
CA GLY A 15 -7.05 15.05 -20.04
C GLY A 15 -6.81 13.98 -21.10
N HIS A 16 -7.37 12.79 -20.98
CA HIS A 16 -7.30 11.75 -22.01
C HIS A 16 -8.06 12.15 -23.28
N LEU A 17 -9.31 12.60 -23.15
CA LEU A 17 -10.14 13.03 -24.28
C LEU A 17 -9.55 14.26 -24.99
N ASP A 18 -9.02 15.22 -24.23
CA ASP A 18 -8.38 16.42 -24.76
C ASP A 18 -7.14 16.09 -25.61
N ARG A 19 -6.25 15.19 -25.13
CA ARG A 19 -5.09 14.72 -25.91
C ARG A 19 -5.46 14.03 -27.21
N HIS A 20 -6.66 13.45 -27.29
CA HIS A 20 -7.17 12.80 -28.50
C HIS A 20 -8.05 13.72 -29.35
N GLY A 21 -8.18 15.01 -28.99
CA GLY A 21 -9.01 15.98 -29.71
C GLY A 21 -10.51 15.65 -29.64
N VAL A 22 -10.92 14.86 -28.65
CA VAL A 22 -12.32 14.42 -28.48
C VAL A 22 -13.07 15.46 -27.64
N ARG A 23 -14.15 15.99 -28.21
CA ARG A 23 -15.03 16.93 -27.51
C ARG A 23 -15.96 16.20 -26.55
N LEU A 24 -15.99 16.65 -25.31
CA LEU A 24 -16.94 16.23 -24.30
C LEU A 24 -18.10 17.22 -24.19
N ARG A 25 -19.32 16.69 -24.19
CA ARG A 25 -20.54 17.44 -23.90
C ARG A 25 -21.29 16.77 -22.75
N ALA A 26 -21.37 17.44 -21.61
CA ALA A 26 -22.17 16.98 -20.48
C ALA A 26 -23.58 17.57 -20.58
N LEU A 27 -24.57 16.69 -20.76
CA LEU A 27 -25.95 17.11 -21.03
C LEU A 27 -26.67 17.66 -19.79
N HIS A 28 -26.29 17.18 -18.61
CA HIS A 28 -26.94 17.57 -17.35
C HIS A 28 -26.39 18.91 -16.84
N GLU A 29 -25.08 19.08 -16.90
CA GLU A 29 -24.36 20.28 -16.47
C GLU A 29 -24.32 21.38 -17.54
N GLN A 30 -24.91 21.13 -18.71
CA GLN A 30 -24.84 22.00 -19.90
C GLN A 30 -23.40 22.44 -20.25
N LEU A 31 -22.47 21.50 -20.12
CA LEU A 31 -21.05 21.71 -20.37
C LEU A 31 -20.74 21.31 -21.80
N ASP A 32 -20.21 22.21 -22.62
CA ASP A 32 -19.68 21.87 -23.94
C ASP A 32 -18.24 22.38 -24.06
N THR A 33 -17.32 21.46 -24.36
CA THR A 33 -15.91 21.78 -24.59
C THR A 33 -15.66 22.44 -25.96
N ALA A 34 -16.67 22.54 -26.83
CA ALA A 34 -16.55 23.14 -28.16
C ALA A 34 -16.58 24.68 -28.17
N GLU A 35 -17.42 25.32 -27.35
CA GLU A 35 -17.70 26.77 -27.49
C GLU A 35 -16.85 27.65 -26.55
N HIS A 36 -16.58 27.17 -25.34
CA HIS A 36 -15.81 27.90 -24.30
C HIS A 36 -14.84 26.96 -23.55
N GLY A 37 -14.55 25.79 -24.15
CA GLY A 37 -13.93 24.66 -23.47
C GLY A 37 -12.49 24.86 -23.05
N GLU A 38 -11.66 25.60 -23.80
CA GLU A 38 -10.22 25.64 -23.54
C GLU A 38 -9.88 26.24 -22.15
N HIS A 39 -10.51 27.36 -21.79
CA HIS A 39 -10.29 28.01 -20.50
C HIS A 39 -10.84 27.16 -19.34
N LEU A 40 -12.02 26.57 -19.54
CA LEU A 40 -12.67 25.71 -18.57
C LEU A 40 -11.89 24.40 -18.35
N LEU A 41 -11.40 23.79 -19.42
CA LEU A 41 -10.51 22.63 -19.41
C LEU A 41 -9.21 22.97 -18.67
N ARG A 42 -8.63 24.14 -18.91
CA ARG A 42 -7.40 24.59 -18.20
C ARG A 42 -7.63 24.70 -16.69
N VAL A 43 -8.77 25.26 -16.26
CA VAL A 43 -9.14 25.33 -14.84
C VAL A 43 -9.36 23.94 -14.26
N ILE A 44 -10.10 23.07 -14.97
CA ILE A 44 -10.38 21.71 -14.52
C ILE A 44 -9.10 20.87 -14.45
N HIS A 45 -8.20 20.97 -15.44
CA HIS A 45 -6.88 20.34 -15.40
C HIS A 45 -6.06 20.83 -14.20
N GLY A 46 -6.08 22.13 -13.91
CA GLY A 46 -5.45 22.68 -12.71
C GLY A 46 -6.00 22.08 -11.40
N LEU A 47 -7.31 21.89 -11.32
CA LEU A 47 -7.97 21.24 -10.17
C LEU A 47 -7.63 19.75 -10.06
N ILE A 48 -7.56 19.04 -11.18
CA ILE A 48 -7.18 17.61 -11.24
C ILE A 48 -5.74 17.42 -10.76
N GLU A 49 -4.82 18.28 -11.19
CA GLU A 49 -3.42 18.24 -10.73
C GLU A 49 -3.30 18.59 -9.25
N ALA A 50 -4.01 19.63 -8.78
CA ALA A 50 -4.03 20.00 -7.36
C ALA A 50 -4.61 18.89 -6.45
N ARG A 51 -5.54 18.08 -6.96
CA ARG A 51 -6.14 16.97 -6.21
C ARG A 51 -5.11 15.95 -5.74
N ARG A 52 -4.00 15.74 -6.46
CA ARG A 52 -2.96 14.79 -6.05
C ARG A 52 -2.29 15.21 -4.73
N ILE A 53 -2.09 16.51 -4.54
CA ILE A 53 -1.49 17.08 -3.33
C ILE A 53 -2.40 16.83 -2.12
N PHE A 54 -3.69 17.17 -2.24
CA PHE A 54 -4.65 17.02 -1.13
C PHE A 54 -4.95 15.58 -0.75
N GLN A 55 -4.89 14.64 -1.70
CA GLN A 55 -5.05 13.22 -1.39
C GLN A 55 -3.94 12.69 -0.48
N SER A 56 -2.70 13.17 -0.67
CA SER A 56 -1.58 12.75 0.17
C SER A 56 -1.71 13.26 1.61
N GLU A 57 -2.18 14.49 1.77
CA GLU A 57 -2.37 15.14 3.07
C GLU A 57 -3.50 14.47 3.85
N ALA A 58 -4.65 14.27 3.21
CA ALA A 58 -5.77 13.54 3.82
C ALA A 58 -5.41 12.10 4.23
N THR A 59 -4.53 11.43 3.47
CA THR A 59 -4.05 10.09 3.82
C THR A 59 -3.16 10.10 5.06
N LYS A 60 -2.27 11.10 5.17
CA LYS A 60 -1.41 11.27 6.35
C LYS A 60 -2.24 11.54 7.60
N ASP A 61 -3.23 12.43 7.50
CA ASP A 61 -4.14 12.74 8.60
C ASP A 61 -4.96 11.52 9.03
N GLY A 62 -5.49 10.77 8.05
CA GLY A 62 -6.20 9.53 8.31
C GLY A 62 -5.34 8.46 8.98
N LEU A 63 -4.07 8.35 8.58
CA LEU A 63 -3.10 7.44 9.18
C LEU A 63 -2.76 7.85 10.62
N ALA A 64 -2.53 9.15 10.86
CA ALA A 64 -2.26 9.69 12.19
C ALA A 64 -3.43 9.43 13.15
N ALA A 65 -4.66 9.66 12.69
CA ALA A 65 -5.87 9.36 13.46
C ALA A 65 -6.02 7.85 13.76
N ALA A 66 -5.70 6.98 12.79
CA ALA A 66 -5.73 5.53 12.99
C ALA A 66 -4.70 5.06 14.02
N VAL A 67 -3.49 5.62 14.00
CA VAL A 67 -2.43 5.35 14.98
C VAL A 67 -2.86 5.82 16.37
N ALA A 68 -3.41 7.03 16.49
CA ALA A 68 -3.94 7.55 17.76
C ALA A 68 -5.07 6.68 18.33
N ALA A 69 -5.84 6.01 17.46
CA ALA A 69 -6.86 5.03 17.84
C ALA A 69 -6.30 3.62 18.14
N GLY A 70 -4.98 3.45 18.22
CA GLY A 70 -4.32 2.18 18.57
C GLY A 70 -4.17 1.18 17.42
N ARG A 71 -4.40 1.59 16.17
CA ARG A 71 -4.16 0.71 15.00
C ARG A 71 -2.69 0.73 14.63
N THR A 72 -2.08 -0.44 14.50
CA THR A 72 -0.70 -0.59 14.00
C THR A 72 -0.70 -0.63 12.46
N PRO A 73 -0.10 0.36 11.78
CA PRO A 73 -0.02 0.36 10.33
C PRO A 73 0.99 -0.68 9.83
N GLY A 74 0.80 -1.14 8.59
CA GLY A 74 1.68 -2.11 7.94
C GLY A 74 1.08 -3.51 7.81
N ARG A 75 1.85 -4.41 7.22
CA ARG A 75 1.44 -5.82 7.03
C ARG A 75 1.32 -6.46 8.41
N ARG A 76 0.19 -7.13 8.68
CA ARG A 76 0.11 -8.01 9.86
C ARG A 76 1.29 -8.97 9.84
N PRO A 77 2.03 -9.13 10.95
CA PRO A 77 3.08 -10.12 11.00
C PRO A 77 2.49 -11.47 10.55
N GLY A 78 3.27 -12.22 9.76
CA GLY A 78 2.89 -13.58 9.38
C GLY A 78 2.84 -14.49 10.62
N SER A 79 2.88 -15.81 10.41
CA SER A 79 3.06 -16.77 11.52
C SER A 79 4.14 -16.26 12.50
N PRO A 80 3.89 -16.34 13.82
CA PRO A 80 4.87 -15.97 14.83
C PRO A 80 6.23 -16.59 14.54
N LEU A 81 7.30 -15.83 14.79
CA LEU A 81 8.64 -16.42 14.87
C LEU A 81 8.67 -17.39 16.05
N PRO A 82 9.49 -18.45 15.99
CA PRO A 82 9.69 -19.32 17.14
C PRO A 82 10.25 -18.49 18.32
N THR A 83 9.84 -18.80 19.55
CA THR A 83 10.51 -18.27 20.74
C THR A 83 11.88 -18.92 20.92
N HIS A 84 12.75 -18.32 21.74
CA HIS A 84 14.08 -18.88 22.03
C HIS A 84 14.00 -20.35 22.53
N GLU A 85 13.04 -20.65 23.40
CA GLU A 85 12.78 -22.01 23.89
C GLU A 85 12.38 -22.97 22.75
N GLN A 86 11.56 -22.49 21.79
CA GLN A 86 11.17 -23.27 20.62
C GLN A 86 12.34 -23.48 19.66
N GLU A 87 13.27 -22.52 19.55
CA GLU A 87 14.50 -22.67 18.76
C GLU A 87 15.43 -23.72 19.37
N GLU A 88 15.66 -23.67 20.68
CA GLU A 88 16.45 -24.69 21.39
C GLU A 88 15.85 -26.08 21.23
N LEU A 89 14.54 -26.21 21.44
CA LEU A 89 13.83 -27.47 21.26
C LEU A 89 13.89 -27.96 19.81
N ALA A 90 13.79 -27.05 18.83
CA ALA A 90 13.96 -27.40 17.43
C ALA A 90 15.37 -27.92 17.12
N HIS A 91 16.42 -27.33 17.72
CA HIS A 91 17.80 -27.80 17.57
C HIS A 91 17.99 -29.21 18.13
N GLN A 92 17.41 -29.49 19.31
CA GLN A 92 17.44 -30.83 19.90
C GLN A 92 16.70 -31.85 19.02
N LEU A 93 15.50 -31.51 18.54
CA LEU A 93 14.71 -32.39 17.66
C LEU A 93 15.40 -32.62 16.30
N GLN A 94 16.13 -31.64 15.78
CA GLN A 94 16.95 -31.84 14.58
C GLN A 94 18.13 -32.77 14.81
N ALA A 95 18.77 -32.71 15.98
CA ALA A 95 19.84 -33.64 16.33
C ALA A 95 19.35 -35.10 16.38
N THR A 96 18.04 -35.32 16.64
CA THR A 96 17.41 -36.64 16.55
C THR A 96 17.04 -37.08 15.13
N GLY A 97 17.33 -36.28 14.11
CA GLY A 97 17.11 -36.60 12.70
C GLY A 97 15.70 -36.28 12.16
N ARG A 98 14.84 -35.59 12.93
CA ARG A 98 13.51 -35.19 12.46
C ARG A 98 13.57 -34.12 11.37
N SER A 99 12.62 -34.15 10.45
CA SER A 99 12.55 -33.17 9.37
C SER A 99 12.09 -31.79 9.89
N VAL A 100 12.53 -30.71 9.23
CA VAL A 100 12.11 -29.33 9.58
C VAL A 100 10.60 -29.16 9.49
N THR A 101 9.93 -29.89 8.58
CA THR A 101 8.47 -29.86 8.43
C THR A 101 7.76 -30.44 9.65
N GLU A 102 8.22 -31.59 10.15
CA GLU A 102 7.63 -32.23 11.32
C GLU A 102 7.83 -31.38 12.57
N ILE A 103 9.03 -30.79 12.73
CA ILE A 103 9.36 -29.92 13.86
C ILE A 103 8.50 -28.65 13.82
N ALA A 104 8.33 -28.02 12.65
CA ALA A 104 7.48 -26.85 12.48
C ALA A 104 6.03 -27.13 12.88
N ASN A 105 5.48 -28.26 12.45
CA ASN A 105 4.13 -28.69 12.83
C ASN A 105 4.01 -28.95 14.35
N LEU A 106 5.03 -29.58 14.94
CA LEU A 106 5.05 -29.92 16.37
C LEU A 106 5.14 -28.67 17.26
N LEU A 107 5.85 -27.64 16.80
CA LEU A 107 6.02 -26.37 17.51
C LEU A 107 4.94 -25.33 17.17
N GLY A 108 4.00 -25.64 16.27
CA GLY A 108 2.91 -24.74 15.88
C GLY A 108 3.38 -23.49 15.10
N VAL A 109 4.54 -23.57 14.44
CA VAL A 109 5.13 -22.47 13.66
C VAL A 109 5.18 -22.83 12.18
N SER A 110 5.03 -21.84 11.29
CA SER A 110 5.19 -22.11 9.86
C SER A 110 6.62 -22.51 9.51
N ARG A 111 6.81 -23.37 8.49
CA ARG A 111 8.15 -23.66 7.93
C ARG A 111 8.91 -22.38 7.57
N ALA A 112 8.23 -21.39 7.01
CA ALA A 112 8.84 -20.11 6.67
C ALA A 112 9.35 -19.34 7.91
N ALA A 113 8.65 -19.43 9.04
CA ALA A 113 9.10 -18.83 10.31
C ALA A 113 10.37 -19.52 10.83
N MET A 114 10.46 -20.85 10.73
CA MET A 114 11.67 -21.62 11.08
C MET A 114 12.89 -21.21 10.24
N TYR A 115 12.72 -20.98 8.93
CA TYR A 115 13.81 -20.52 8.06
C TYR A 115 14.17 -19.05 8.30
N ARG A 116 13.18 -18.19 8.60
CA ARG A 116 13.41 -16.78 8.92
C ARG A 116 14.20 -16.59 10.21
N ALA A 117 14.00 -17.45 11.21
CA ALA A 117 14.77 -17.43 12.45
C ALA A 117 16.26 -17.79 12.23
N ARG A 118 16.53 -18.72 11.30
CA ARG A 118 17.89 -19.15 10.96
C ARG A 118 18.66 -18.18 10.07
N SER A 119 17.94 -17.33 9.35
CA SER A 119 18.55 -16.33 8.48
C SER A 119 18.76 -15.07 9.33
N PRO A 120 19.99 -14.58 9.54
CA PRO A 120 20.17 -13.29 10.20
C PRO A 120 19.32 -12.28 9.42
N SER A 121 18.38 -11.64 10.11
CA SER A 121 17.46 -10.70 9.49
C SER A 121 18.27 -9.69 8.70
N ARG A 122 18.17 -9.71 7.37
CA ARG A 122 18.76 -8.67 6.55
C ARG A 122 18.16 -7.35 7.06
N PRO A 123 18.98 -6.41 7.57
CA PRO A 123 18.45 -5.16 8.08
C PRO A 123 17.62 -4.49 6.98
N PRO A 124 16.54 -3.78 7.34
CA PRO A 124 15.78 -3.02 6.37
C PRO A 124 16.77 -2.14 5.62
N THR A 125 16.82 -2.28 4.29
CA THR A 125 17.53 -1.32 3.45
C THR A 125 16.77 -0.02 3.59
N THR A 126 17.17 0.81 4.54
CA THR A 126 16.82 2.22 4.58
C THR A 126 17.21 2.77 3.23
N GLY A 127 16.22 3.15 2.44
CA GLY A 127 16.41 3.82 1.16
C GLY A 127 16.93 5.23 1.41
N GLU A 128 18.19 5.32 1.84
CA GLU A 128 19.03 6.49 1.69
C GLU A 128 20.05 6.14 0.63
N ASP A 129 19.67 6.32 -0.64
CA ASP A 129 20.61 6.87 -1.60
C ASP A 129 19.88 7.44 -2.81
N SER A 130 20.44 8.53 -3.34
CA SER A 130 20.11 9.25 -4.57
C SER A 130 19.02 10.34 -4.48
N ALA A 131 19.42 11.49 -3.93
CA ALA A 131 19.15 12.78 -4.59
C ALA A 131 20.50 13.43 -4.93
N PRO A 132 20.83 13.66 -6.21
CA PRO A 132 21.73 14.73 -6.59
C PRO A 132 21.04 16.10 -6.50
#